data_AF-A0A3D0VYK3-F1
#
_entry.id   AF-A0A3D0VYK3-F1
#
_cell.length_a   1.000
_cell.length_b   1.000
_cell.length_c   1.000
_cell.angle_alpha   90.00
_cell.angle_beta   90.00
_cell.angle_gamma   90.00
#
_symmetry.space_group_name_H-M   'P 1'
#
loop_
_entity.id
_entity.type
_entity.pdbx_description
1 polymer ?
#
loop_
_entity_poly.entity_id
_entity_poly.type
_entity_poly.pdbx_seq_one_letter_code
_entity_poly.pdbx_strand_id
1 'polypeptide(L)'
;MIRVSKQVKAGEVPIGGDAPVSIQSMLNRPAADVEGNVRQAMELEKAGCEIVRVAIPDMEAVRLVDAIKSQIRIPLVADIHFDY
;
A
#
# COMPACT_ATOMS: atom_id res chain seq x y z
N MET A 1 -8.18 4.86 -25.51
CA MET A 1 -8.43 6.13 -24.81
C MET A 1 -8.67 5.82 -23.34
N ILE A 2 -8.15 6.64 -22.42
CA ILE A 2 -8.37 6.48 -20.97
C ILE A 2 -9.83 6.85 -20.64
N ARG A 3 -10.46 6.15 -19.69
CA ARG A 3 -11.82 6.47 -19.23
C ARG A 3 -11.82 7.80 -18.48
N VAL A 4 -12.69 8.73 -18.88
CA VAL A 4 -12.93 9.97 -18.13
C VAL A 4 -13.36 9.63 -16.70
N SER A 5 -12.61 10.15 -15.73
CA SER A 5 -12.82 9.89 -14.31
C SER A 5 -12.37 11.08 -13.47
N LYS A 6 -12.97 11.24 -12.28
CA LYS A 6 -12.51 12.23 -11.30
C LYS A 6 -11.12 11.81 -10.78
N GLN A 7 -10.17 12.74 -10.78
CA GLN A 7 -8.86 12.51 -10.18
C GLN A 7 -8.94 12.56 -8.66
N VAL A 8 -8.27 11.60 -8.01
CA VAL A 8 -8.06 11.54 -6.55
C VAL A 8 -6.57 11.40 -6.25
N LYS A 9 -6.19 11.51 -4.98
CA LYS A 9 -4.80 11.30 -4.53
C LYS A 9 -4.74 10.19 -3.48
N ALA A 10 -3.80 9.26 -3.64
CA ALA A 10 -3.34 8.36 -2.58
C ALA A 10 -1.98 8.90 -2.11
N GLY A 11 -1.94 9.57 -0.95
CA GLY A 11 -0.76 10.38 -0.58
C GLY A 11 -0.44 11.40 -1.67
N GLU A 12 0.77 11.34 -2.23
CA GLU A 12 1.18 12.19 -3.35
C GLU A 12 0.90 11.59 -4.74
N VAL A 13 0.42 10.34 -4.84
CA VAL A 13 0.18 9.64 -6.11
C VAL A 13 -1.20 10.02 -6.67
N PRO A 14 -1.29 10.67 -7.85
CA PRO A 14 -2.57 10.97 -8.49
C PRO A 14 -3.15 9.72 -9.18
N ILE A 15 -4.46 9.50 -9.05
CA ILE A 15 -5.17 8.36 -9.65
C ILE A 15 -6.41 8.86 -10.41
N GLY A 16 -6.55 8.43 -11.66
CA GLY A 16 -7.65 8.81 -12.55
C GLY A 16 -7.43 10.17 -13.24
N GLY A 17 -8.44 10.62 -14.00
CA GLY A 17 -8.29 11.79 -14.87
C GLY A 17 -7.25 11.55 -15.97
N ASP A 18 -6.30 12.48 -16.09
CA ASP A 18 -5.18 12.42 -17.04
C ASP A 18 -3.89 11.83 -16.42
N ALA A 19 -3.95 11.36 -15.17
CA ALA A 19 -2.79 10.74 -14.51
C ALA A 19 -2.40 9.41 -15.19
N PRO A 20 -1.11 9.06 -15.21
CA PRO A 20 -0.67 7.72 -15.61
C PRO A 20 -1.34 6.62 -14.77
N VAL A 21 -1.43 5.40 -15.32
CA VAL A 21 -1.90 4.25 -14.54
C VAL A 21 -0.85 3.90 -13.49
N SER A 22 -1.19 4.07 -12.22
CA SER A 22 -0.30 3.77 -11.10
C SER A 22 -0.12 2.27 -10.89
N ILE A 23 1.10 1.85 -10.57
CA ILE A 23 1.45 0.47 -10.23
C ILE A 23 1.23 0.24 -8.74
N GLN A 24 0.27 -0.63 -8.40
CA GLN A 24 0.02 -1.05 -7.03
C GLN A 24 0.36 -2.54 -6.85
N SER A 25 0.92 -2.89 -5.69
CA SER A 25 1.15 -4.27 -5.27
C SER A 25 0.67 -4.53 -3.84
N MET A 26 0.65 -5.80 -3.41
CA MET A 26 0.19 -6.23 -2.10
C MET A 26 1.23 -7.13 -1.41
N LEU A 27 1.46 -6.88 -0.12
CA LEU A 27 2.29 -7.74 0.71
C LEU A 27 1.63 -9.11 0.89
N ASN A 28 2.43 -10.17 0.92
CA ASN A 28 1.95 -11.55 1.05
C ASN A 28 2.59 -12.32 2.20
N ARG A 29 3.26 -11.61 3.11
CA ARG A 29 3.80 -12.18 4.35
C ARG A 29 2.70 -12.31 5.41
N PRO A 30 2.78 -13.30 6.31
CA PRO A 30 1.86 -13.38 7.46
C PRO A 30 1.89 -12.07 8.27
N ALA A 31 0.74 -11.60 8.75
CA ALA A 31 0.66 -10.34 9.49
C ALA A 31 1.53 -10.31 10.77
N ALA A 32 1.77 -11.49 11.36
CA ALA A 32 2.67 -11.64 12.50
C ALA A 32 4.15 -11.37 12.15
N ASP A 33 4.57 -11.56 10.90
CA ASP A 33 5.94 -11.34 10.42
C ASP A 33 6.18 -9.87 10.06
N VAL A 34 6.34 -9.03 11.08
CA VAL A 34 6.51 -7.59 10.92
C VAL A 34 7.75 -7.26 10.07
N GLU A 35 8.88 -7.87 10.38
CA GLU A 35 10.12 -7.59 9.63
C GLU A 35 10.05 -8.05 8.18
N GLY A 36 9.44 -9.21 7.91
CA GLY A 36 9.25 -9.71 6.56
C GLY A 36 8.34 -8.80 5.74
N ASN A 37 7.27 -8.27 6.34
CA ASN A 37 6.39 -7.29 5.69
C ASN A 37 7.14 -5.99 5.36
N VAL A 38 7.93 -5.47 6.30
CA VAL A 38 8.75 -4.28 6.10
C VAL A 38 9.76 -4.48 4.97
N ARG A 39 10.51 -5.59 5.00
CA ARG A 39 11.49 -5.93 3.94
C ARG A 39 10.82 -6.02 2.57
N GLN A 40 9.70 -6.73 2.49
CA GLN A 40 8.96 -6.87 1.23
C GLN A 40 8.41 -5.52 0.72
N ALA A 41 7.92 -4.64 1.61
CA ALA A 41 7.46 -3.32 1.22
C ALA A 41 8.59 -2.48 0.59
N MET A 42 9.79 -2.51 1.19
CA MET A 42 10.97 -1.84 0.65
C MET A 42 11.42 -2.43 -0.69
N GLU A 43 11.36 -3.76 -0.83
CA GLU A 43 11.67 -4.45 -2.10
C GLU A 43 10.71 -4.03 -3.22
N LEU A 44 9.40 -3.95 -2.92
CA LEU A 44 8.39 -3.48 -3.87
C LEU A 44 8.61 -2.02 -4.26
N GLU A 45 8.87 -1.13 -3.30
CA GLU A 45 9.20 0.27 -3.58
C GLU A 45 10.43 0.37 -4.50
N LYS A 46 11.50 -0.37 -4.19
CA LYS A 46 12.71 -0.43 -5.01
C LYS A 46 12.46 -0.98 -6.42
N ALA A 47 11.48 -1.86 -6.58
CA ALA A 47 11.07 -2.41 -7.88
C ALA A 47 10.18 -1.47 -8.71
N GLY A 48 9.82 -0.29 -8.18
CA GLY A 48 8.97 0.69 -8.86
C GLY A 48 7.48 0.57 -8.54
N CYS A 49 7.12 -0.12 -7.46
CA CYS A 49 5.76 -0.05 -6.91
C CYS A 49 5.47 1.37 -6.45
N GLU A 50 4.32 1.93 -6.85
CA GLU A 50 3.92 3.30 -6.50
C GLU A 50 2.95 3.35 -5.32
N ILE A 51 2.23 2.26 -5.04
CA ILE A 51 1.29 2.14 -3.91
C ILE A 51 1.39 0.71 -3.37
N VAL A 52 1.57 0.54 -2.06
CA VAL A 52 1.61 -0.80 -1.45
C VAL A 52 0.38 -1.05 -0.58
N ARG A 53 -0.15 -2.27 -0.60
CA ARG A 53 -1.28 -2.70 0.23
C ARG A 53 -0.87 -3.76 1.24
N VAL A 54 -1.40 -3.68 2.45
CA VAL A 54 -1.19 -4.66 3.53
C VAL A 54 -2.52 -5.11 4.11
N ALA A 55 -2.65 -6.41 4.38
CA ALA A 55 -3.81 -6.97 5.07
C ALA A 55 -3.76 -6.64 6.57
N ILE A 56 -4.88 -6.16 7.10
CA ILE A 56 -5.08 -5.89 8.53
C ILE A 56 -6.28 -6.74 8.99
N PRO A 57 -6.08 -8.04 9.23
CA PRO A 57 -7.17 -8.96 9.58
C PRO A 57 -7.65 -8.82 11.03
N ASP A 58 -6.86 -8.21 11.90
CA ASP A 58 -7.12 -8.07 13.33
C ASP A 58 -6.39 -6.83 13.90
N MET A 59 -6.65 -6.54 15.18
CA MET A 59 -6.05 -5.41 15.89
C MET A 59 -4.53 -5.55 16.08
N GLU A 60 -3.98 -6.76 16.15
CA GLU A 60 -2.53 -6.93 16.29
C GLU A 60 -1.79 -6.51 15.01
N ALA A 61 -2.39 -6.78 13.85
CA ALA A 61 -1.84 -6.42 12.55
C ALA A 61 -1.74 -4.91 12.32
N VAL A 62 -2.48 -4.07 13.06
CA VAL A 62 -2.41 -2.60 12.96
C VAL A 62 -0.98 -2.08 13.16
N ARG A 63 -0.15 -2.78 13.96
CA ARG A 63 1.27 -2.43 14.17
C ARG A 63 2.09 -2.42 12.88
N LEU A 64 1.66 -3.15 11.84
CA LEU A 64 2.30 -3.15 10.53
C LEU A 64 2.25 -1.77 9.86
N VAL A 65 1.20 -0.98 10.11
CA VAL A 65 1.03 0.33 9.49
C VAL A 65 2.20 1.24 9.85
N ASP A 66 2.50 1.39 11.13
CA ASP A 66 3.60 2.23 11.61
C ASP A 66 4.97 1.65 11.19
N ALA A 67 5.16 0.34 11.37
CA ALA A 67 6.39 -0.34 11.01
C ALA A 67 6.75 -0.14 9.53
N ILE A 68 5.78 -0.32 8.62
CA ILE A 68 5.99 -0.15 7.18
C ILE A 68 6.17 1.33 6.82
N LYS A 69 5.28 2.22 7.29
CA LYS A 69 5.34 3.65 6.91
C LYS A 69 6.60 4.35 7.41
N SER A 70 7.26 3.84 8.45
CA SER A 70 8.55 4.36 8.91
C SER A 70 9.71 4.08 7.94
N GLN A 71 9.55 3.12 7.01
CA GLN A 71 10.63 2.64 6.13
C GLN A 71 10.44 2.96 4.65
N ILE A 72 9.20 3.16 4.19
CA ILE A 72 8.89 3.45 2.79
C ILE A 72 8.37 4.89 2.60
N ARG A 73 8.46 5.41 1.38
CA ARG A 73 7.97 6.75 1.00
C ARG A 73 6.67 6.70 0.20
N ILE A 74 6.38 5.57 -0.45
CA ILE A 74 5.13 5.37 -1.19
C ILE A 74 3.90 5.21 -0.27
N PRO A 75 2.68 5.54 -0.74
CA PRO A 75 1.46 5.36 0.02
C PRO A 75 1.20 3.90 0.42
N LEU A 76 0.66 3.72 1.63
CA LEU A 76 0.24 2.44 2.19
C LEU A 76 -1.30 2.37 2.25
N VAL A 77 -1.88 1.31 1.70
CA VAL A 77 -3.31 0.99 1.76
C VAL A 77 -3.53 -0.11 2.79
N ALA A 78 -4.44 0.14 3.75
CA ALA A 78 -4.92 -0.88 4.67
C ALA A 78 -6.08 -1.67 4.05
N ASP A 79 -6.00 -3.00 4.09
CA ASP A 79 -7.04 -3.91 3.62
C ASP A 79 -7.75 -4.54 4.83
N ILE A 80 -8.96 -4.04 5.14
CA ILE A 80 -9.76 -4.40 6.32
C ILE A 80 -11.09 -4.98 5.83
N HIS A 81 -11.44 -6.17 6.32
CA HIS A 81 -12.62 -6.90 5.84
C HIS A 81 -13.81 -6.88 6.81
N PHE A 82 -13.57 -6.95 8.12
CA PHE A 82 -14.63 -7.32 9.08
C PHE A 82 -14.75 -6.37 10.28
N ASP A 83 -13.64 -5.90 10.86
CA ASP A 83 -13.66 -5.08 12.08
C ASP A 83 -13.64 -3.59 11.73
N TYR A 84 -14.73 -2.87 12.05
CA TYR A 84 -14.98 -1.46 11.70
C TYR A 84 -15.10 -0.54 12.93
#